data_AF-A0A6J4HHJ3-F1
#
_entry.id   AF-A0A6J4HHJ3-F1
#
_cell.length_a   1.000
_cell.length_b   1.000
_cell.length_c   1.000
_cell.angle_alpha   90.00
_cell.angle_beta   90.00
_cell.angle_gamma   90.00
#
_symmetry.space_group_name_H-M   'P 1'
#
loop_
_entity.id
_entity.type
_entity.pdbx_description
1 polymer ?
#
loop_
_entity_poly.entity_id
_entity_poly.type
_entity_poly.pdbx_seq_one_letter_code
_entity_poly.pdbx_strand_id
1 'polypeptide(L)'
;MGEIDWDEAERRERRRDLLLGVPGIAAFFVGLVLVTESVGFLTGGAAWAAVGVLLTFLLLMTAAFQLIPRLRAISSGGYRIQIALSRHIDPGPEWRARTDRQARYVAGVTWFGWAALIAPLAFLLNGQWNRPVAAAAGTVLLVGAVSAWTLWWRRQLLAARRWLADPPGPAREALPPTTAERWLTGRRGPAIIAGSALALGLIIWLVAAFVEGF
;
A
#
# COMPACT_ATOMS: atom_id res chain seq x y z
N MET A 1 32.40 -3.41 10.55
CA MET A 1 31.07 -3.88 10.11
C MET A 1 31.27 -4.60 8.79
N GLY A 2 30.80 -5.84 8.64
CA GLY A 2 30.93 -6.58 7.39
C GLY A 2 30.20 -5.85 6.26
N GLU A 3 30.82 -5.80 5.08
CA GLU A 3 30.21 -5.24 3.88
C GLU A 3 28.89 -5.98 3.61
N ILE A 4 27.79 -5.22 3.57
CA ILE A 4 26.48 -5.81 3.34
C ILE A 4 26.37 -6.11 1.85
N ASP A 5 26.14 -7.38 1.53
CA ASP A 5 25.70 -7.77 0.20
C ASP A 5 24.29 -7.24 -0.04
N TRP A 6 24.24 -6.03 -0.59
CA TRP A 6 23.00 -5.31 -0.90
C TRP A 6 22.17 -6.05 -1.94
N ASP A 7 22.81 -6.76 -2.87
CA ASP A 7 22.11 -7.47 -3.94
C ASP A 7 21.37 -8.69 -3.38
N GLU A 8 21.99 -9.43 -2.47
CA GLU A 8 21.34 -10.54 -1.78
C GLU A 8 20.23 -10.07 -0.84
N ALA A 9 20.45 -8.98 -0.10
CA ALA A 9 19.42 -8.38 0.74
C ALA A 9 18.21 -7.92 -0.09
N GLU A 10 18.44 -7.32 -1.25
CA GLU A 10 17.41 -6.86 -2.18
C GLU A 10 16.64 -8.05 -2.80
N ARG A 11 17.33 -9.13 -3.18
CA ARG A 11 16.67 -10.35 -3.69
C ARG A 11 15.73 -10.97 -2.65
N ARG A 12 16.15 -11.04 -1.39
CA ARG A 12 15.33 -11.60 -0.30
C ARG A 12 14.11 -10.74 -0.01
N GLU A 13 14.29 -9.42 0.06
CA GLU A 13 13.19 -8.50 0.31
C GLU A 13 12.18 -8.51 -0.85
N ARG A 14 12.65 -8.55 -2.10
CA ARG A 14 11.79 -8.75 -3.28
C ARG A 14 10.94 -10.00 -3.18
N ARG A 15 11.54 -11.15 -2.86
CA ARG A 15 10.79 -12.40 -2.71
C ARG A 15 9.74 -12.31 -1.61
N ARG A 16 10.09 -11.67 -0.48
CA ARG A 16 9.15 -11.47 0.63
C ARG A 16 7.96 -10.59 0.21
N ASP A 17 8.22 -9.48 -0.47
CA ASP A 17 7.18 -8.56 -0.92
C ASP A 17 6.27 -9.19 -1.97
N LEU A 18 6.80 -10.04 -2.86
CA LEU A 18 5.98 -10.82 -3.79
C LEU A 18 5.03 -11.79 -3.08
N LEU A 19 5.53 -12.47 -2.04
CA LEU A 19 4.76 -13.44 -1.28
C LEU A 19 3.69 -12.81 -0.39
N LEU A 20 3.86 -11.54 0.01
CA LEU A 20 2.93 -10.87 0.92
C LEU A 20 2.04 -9.83 0.22
N GLY A 21 2.56 -9.13 -0.80
CA GLY A 21 1.89 -8.02 -1.46
C GLY A 21 0.72 -8.47 -2.33
N VAL A 22 0.99 -9.26 -3.38
CA VAL A 22 -0.05 -9.70 -4.33
C VAL A 22 -1.10 -10.57 -3.63
N PRO A 23 -0.74 -11.57 -2.81
CA PRO A 23 -1.74 -12.38 -2.10
C PRO A 23 -2.53 -11.56 -1.08
N GLY A 24 -1.92 -10.58 -0.42
CA GLY A 24 -2.62 -9.68 0.50
C GLY A 24 -3.68 -8.82 -0.19
N ILE A 25 -3.33 -8.24 -1.34
CA ILE A 25 -4.29 -7.46 -2.15
C ILE A 25 -5.40 -8.37 -2.70
N ALA A 26 -5.04 -9.56 -3.19
CA ALA A 26 -6.02 -10.54 -3.66
C ALA A 26 -6.99 -10.96 -2.56
N ALA A 27 -6.49 -11.32 -1.38
CA ALA A 27 -7.30 -11.68 -0.24
C ALA A 27 -8.24 -10.53 0.16
N PHE A 28 -7.76 -9.27 0.13
CA PHE A 28 -8.60 -8.11 0.41
C PHE A 28 -9.78 -7.99 -0.58
N PHE A 29 -9.51 -7.96 -1.89
CA PHE A 29 -10.57 -7.74 -2.89
C PHE A 29 -11.49 -8.94 -3.08
N VAL A 30 -10.96 -10.16 -3.03
CA VAL A 30 -11.78 -11.39 -3.05
C VAL A 30 -12.64 -11.45 -1.79
N GLY A 31 -12.05 -11.17 -0.62
CA GLY A 31 -12.77 -11.10 0.64
C GLY A 31 -13.89 -10.07 0.60
N LEU A 32 -13.62 -8.88 0.03
CA LEU A 32 -14.60 -7.84 -0.18
C LEU A 32 -15.78 -8.32 -1.04
N VAL A 33 -15.54 -8.85 -2.24
CA VAL A 33 -16.62 -9.36 -3.11
C VAL A 33 -17.42 -10.47 -2.45
N LEU A 34 -16.76 -11.36 -1.69
CA LEU A 34 -17.46 -12.44 -0.97
C LEU A 34 -18.36 -11.91 0.15
N VAL A 35 -17.99 -10.81 0.80
CA VAL A 35 -18.79 -10.17 1.86
C VAL A 35 -19.90 -9.32 1.26
N THR A 36 -19.64 -8.49 0.26
CA THR A 36 -20.57 -7.44 -0.20
C THR A 36 -21.22 -7.71 -1.56
N GLU A 37 -20.80 -8.77 -2.26
CA GLU A 37 -21.16 -9.06 -3.67
C GLU A 37 -20.84 -7.89 -4.63
N SER A 38 -19.96 -6.98 -4.21
CA SER A 38 -19.73 -5.70 -4.91
C SER A 38 -18.33 -5.13 -4.69
N VAL A 39 -17.86 -4.33 -5.64
CA VAL A 39 -16.64 -3.50 -5.53
C VAL A 39 -16.95 -2.13 -6.10
N GLY A 40 -17.00 -1.12 -5.24
CA GLY A 40 -17.46 0.22 -5.62
C GLY A 40 -18.93 0.17 -6.04
N PHE A 41 -19.19 0.54 -7.30
CA PHE A 41 -20.53 0.52 -7.92
C PHE A 41 -20.81 -0.75 -8.73
N LEU A 42 -19.81 -1.64 -8.89
CA LEU A 42 -19.96 -2.89 -9.63
C LEU A 42 -20.50 -4.00 -8.73
N THR A 43 -21.46 -4.79 -9.23
CA THR A 43 -22.11 -5.89 -8.49
C THR A 43 -22.00 -7.23 -9.23
N GLY A 44 -22.16 -8.33 -8.50
CA GLY A 44 -22.26 -9.67 -9.08
C GLY A 44 -21.08 -10.06 -9.98
N GLY A 45 -21.37 -10.53 -11.19
CA GLY A 45 -20.34 -10.95 -12.15
C GLY A 45 -19.39 -9.82 -12.59
N ALA A 46 -19.87 -8.57 -12.66
CA ALA A 46 -19.04 -7.42 -13.01
C ALA A 46 -18.00 -7.11 -11.92
N ALA A 47 -18.36 -7.27 -10.64
CA ALA A 47 -17.43 -7.13 -9.53
C ALA A 47 -16.30 -8.18 -9.61
N TRP A 48 -16.64 -9.43 -9.90
CA TRP A 48 -15.66 -10.50 -10.09
C TRP A 48 -14.75 -10.25 -11.30
N ALA A 49 -15.30 -9.79 -12.42
CA ALA A 49 -14.51 -9.42 -13.59
C ALA A 49 -13.53 -8.28 -13.27
N ALA A 50 -13.98 -7.24 -12.55
CA ALA A 50 -13.12 -6.14 -12.13
C ALA A 50 -11.98 -6.59 -11.21
N VAL A 51 -12.27 -7.46 -10.24
CA VAL A 51 -11.23 -8.06 -9.40
C VAL A 51 -10.27 -8.90 -10.26
N GLY A 52 -10.78 -9.73 -11.17
CA GLY A 52 -9.95 -10.53 -12.08
C GLY A 52 -9.00 -9.66 -12.94
N VAL A 53 -9.50 -8.56 -13.49
CA VAL A 53 -8.71 -7.58 -14.26
C VAL A 53 -7.66 -6.93 -13.37
N LEU A 54 -8.03 -6.49 -12.17
CA LEU A 54 -7.09 -5.89 -11.21
C LEU A 54 -5.97 -6.88 -10.85
N LEU A 55 -6.30 -8.12 -10.52
CA LEU A 55 -5.32 -9.14 -10.17
C LEU A 55 -4.41 -9.49 -11.34
N THR A 56 -4.98 -9.60 -12.54
CA THR A 56 -4.20 -9.82 -13.77
C THR A 56 -3.25 -8.65 -14.02
N PHE A 57 -3.73 -7.41 -13.90
CA PHE A 57 -2.90 -6.22 -14.02
C PHE A 57 -1.76 -6.20 -13.00
N LEU A 58 -2.05 -6.52 -11.73
CA LEU A 58 -1.03 -6.59 -10.67
C LEU A 58 0.01 -7.68 -10.95
N LEU A 59 -0.41 -8.84 -11.45
CA LEU A 59 0.49 -9.92 -11.87
C LEU A 59 1.36 -9.50 -13.05
N LEU A 60 0.79 -8.83 -14.05
CA LEU A 60 1.53 -8.31 -15.20
C LEU A 60 2.52 -7.23 -14.79
N MET A 61 2.14 -6.30 -13.91
CA MET A 61 3.06 -5.30 -13.34
C MET A 61 4.18 -5.98 -12.57
N THR A 62 3.85 -6.94 -11.72
CA THR A 62 4.82 -7.73 -10.97
C THR A 62 5.81 -8.43 -11.90
N ALA A 63 5.31 -9.06 -12.97
CA ALA A 63 6.14 -9.68 -13.99
C ALA A 63 6.99 -8.63 -14.73
N ALA A 64 6.45 -7.46 -15.06
CA ALA A 64 7.17 -6.37 -15.72
C ALA A 64 8.34 -5.86 -14.85
N PHE A 65 8.12 -5.63 -13.56
CA PHE A 65 9.20 -5.25 -12.62
C PHE A 65 10.29 -6.33 -12.49
N GLN A 66 9.92 -7.60 -12.67
CA GLN A 66 10.88 -8.69 -12.67
C GLN A 66 11.61 -8.85 -14.00
N LEU A 67 10.94 -8.71 -15.14
CA LEU A 67 11.50 -9.03 -16.45
C LEU A 67 12.19 -7.85 -17.13
N ILE A 68 11.77 -6.62 -16.84
CA ILE A 68 12.27 -5.41 -17.52
C ILE A 68 13.43 -4.79 -16.70
N PRO A 69 14.69 -4.79 -17.21
CA PRO A 69 15.85 -4.32 -16.44
C PRO A 69 15.74 -2.87 -15.98
N ARG A 70 15.15 -2.00 -16.81
CA ARG A 70 14.95 -0.58 -16.48
C ARG A 70 14.03 -0.39 -15.27
N LEU A 71 12.91 -1.12 -15.21
CA LEU A 71 11.99 -1.05 -14.07
C LEU A 71 12.63 -1.66 -12.81
N ARG A 72 13.40 -2.73 -12.99
CA ARG A 72 14.17 -3.34 -11.90
C ARG A 72 15.16 -2.36 -11.28
N ALA A 73 15.89 -1.61 -12.10
CA ALA A 73 16.84 -0.58 -11.65
C ALA A 73 16.16 0.60 -10.94
N ILE A 74 14.93 0.96 -11.32
CA ILE A 74 14.14 1.98 -10.59
C ILE A 74 13.71 1.43 -9.22
N SER A 75 13.27 0.16 -9.17
CA SER A 75 12.80 -0.47 -7.93
C SER A 75 13.92 -0.69 -6.89
N SER A 76 15.17 -0.88 -7.33
CA SER A 76 16.29 -1.19 -6.43
C SER A 76 16.57 -0.09 -5.42
N GLY A 77 16.43 1.17 -5.86
CA GLY A 77 16.53 2.32 -4.96
C GLY A 77 15.48 2.31 -3.87
N GLY A 78 14.25 1.88 -4.18
CA GLY A 78 13.16 1.72 -3.21
C GLY A 78 13.47 0.63 -2.19
N TYR A 79 13.96 -0.54 -2.65
CA TYR A 79 14.33 -1.64 -1.76
C TYR A 79 15.50 -1.29 -0.85
N ARG A 80 16.52 -0.59 -1.34
CA ARG A 80 17.64 -0.11 -0.52
C ARG A 80 17.17 0.80 0.61
N ILE A 81 16.25 1.74 0.31
CA ILE A 81 15.64 2.61 1.32
C ILE A 81 14.85 1.79 2.34
N GLN A 82 14.03 0.83 1.90
CA GLN A 82 13.23 -0.01 2.79
C GLN A 82 14.10 -0.90 3.70
N ILE A 83 15.18 -1.47 3.14
CA ILE A 83 16.15 -2.27 3.91
C ILE A 83 16.89 -1.38 4.91
N ALA A 84 17.31 -0.17 4.51
CA ALA A 84 17.97 0.78 5.40
C ALA A 84 17.08 1.21 6.57
N LEU A 85 15.80 1.50 6.31
CA LEU A 85 14.83 1.82 7.36
C LEU A 85 14.60 0.62 8.29
N SER A 86 14.30 -0.55 7.72
CA SER A 86 13.93 -1.73 8.52
C SER A 86 15.08 -2.31 9.32
N ARG A 87 16.30 -2.29 8.77
CA ARG A 87 17.51 -2.81 9.43
C ARG A 87 18.31 -1.74 10.17
N HIS A 88 17.95 -0.47 10.00
CA HIS A 88 18.61 0.66 10.64
C HIS A 88 20.10 0.77 10.29
N ILE A 89 20.38 0.79 8.99
CA ILE A 89 21.75 0.77 8.43
C ILE A 89 21.92 1.95 7.48
N ASP A 90 23.12 2.54 7.45
CA ASP A 90 23.46 3.60 6.50
C ASP A 90 23.45 3.07 5.04
N PRO A 91 22.58 3.56 4.15
CA PRO A 91 22.50 3.12 2.77
C PRO A 91 23.58 3.77 1.87
N GLY A 92 24.41 4.65 2.42
CA GLY A 92 25.43 5.40 1.68
C GLY A 92 24.96 6.80 1.26
N PRO A 93 25.91 7.66 0.85
CA PRO A 93 25.70 9.10 0.70
C PRO A 93 24.58 9.47 -0.29
N GLU A 94 24.44 8.72 -1.38
CA GLU A 94 23.43 8.95 -2.42
C GLU A 94 21.98 8.68 -1.95
N TRP A 95 21.79 7.79 -0.96
CA TRP A 95 20.47 7.32 -0.52
C TRP A 95 20.02 7.90 0.83
N ARG A 96 20.93 8.45 1.64
CA ARG A 96 20.60 9.05 2.97
C ARG A 96 19.46 10.05 2.88
N ALA A 97 19.58 11.05 2.00
CA ALA A 97 18.57 12.11 1.83
C ALA A 97 17.21 11.59 1.30
N ARG A 98 17.21 10.49 0.54
CA ARG A 98 15.97 9.83 0.08
C ARG A 98 15.34 9.03 1.21
N THR A 99 16.15 8.37 2.02
CA THR A 99 15.72 7.59 3.19
C THR A 99 15.14 8.50 4.27
N ASP A 100 15.76 9.66 4.54
CA ASP A 100 15.23 10.66 5.46
C ASP A 100 13.86 11.20 5.00
N ARG A 101 13.70 11.47 3.70
CA ARG A 101 12.39 11.87 3.12
C ARG A 101 11.34 10.77 3.27
N GLN A 102 11.69 9.53 2.94
CA GLN A 102 10.78 8.40 3.09
C GLN A 102 10.39 8.18 4.57
N ALA A 103 11.34 8.26 5.50
CA ALA A 103 11.08 8.14 6.92
C ALA A 103 10.11 9.22 7.41
N ARG A 104 10.31 10.48 7.02
CA ARG A 104 9.38 11.57 7.38
C ARG A 104 7.99 11.38 6.77
N TYR A 105 7.93 10.97 5.51
CA TYR A 105 6.66 10.66 4.86
C TYR A 105 5.91 9.56 5.63
N VAL A 106 6.53 8.41 5.84
CA VAL A 106 5.91 7.28 6.56
C VAL A 106 5.54 7.66 8.00
N ALA A 107 6.41 8.38 8.71
CA ALA A 107 6.16 8.86 10.07
C ALA A 107 5.00 9.86 10.14
N GLY A 108 4.82 10.64 9.08
CA GLY A 108 3.81 11.68 8.97
C GLY A 108 2.44 11.19 8.51
N VAL A 109 2.36 10.14 7.70
CA VAL A 109 1.07 9.57 7.21
C VAL A 109 0.46 8.63 8.26
N THR A 110 0.19 9.17 9.46
CA THR A 110 -0.39 8.40 10.57
C THR A 110 -1.85 8.01 10.35
N TRP A 111 -2.58 8.79 9.55
CA TRP A 111 -4.00 8.58 9.27
C TRP A 111 -4.27 7.32 8.43
N PHE A 112 -3.29 6.83 7.65
CA PHE A 112 -3.43 5.61 6.86
C PHE A 112 -3.73 4.37 7.72
N GLY A 113 -3.18 4.35 8.94
CA GLY A 113 -3.47 3.29 9.91
C GLY A 113 -4.93 3.29 10.38
N TRP A 114 -5.56 4.47 10.49
CA TRP A 114 -6.97 4.59 10.86
C TRP A 114 -7.90 4.20 9.71
N ALA A 115 -7.59 4.63 8.49
CA ALA A 115 -8.37 4.29 7.30
C ALA A 115 -8.50 2.77 7.11
N ALA A 116 -7.41 2.04 7.37
CA ALA A 116 -7.40 0.58 7.27
C ALA A 116 -8.25 -0.12 8.33
N LEU A 117 -8.57 0.51 9.46
CA LEU A 117 -9.48 -0.05 10.45
C LEU A 117 -10.94 0.28 10.14
N ILE A 118 -11.21 1.49 9.64
CA ILE A 118 -12.57 1.98 9.42
C ILE A 118 -13.19 1.37 8.15
N ALA A 119 -12.43 1.31 7.05
CA ALA A 119 -12.98 0.85 5.77
C ALA A 119 -13.52 -0.59 5.82
N PRO A 120 -12.82 -1.58 6.41
CA PRO A 120 -13.32 -2.95 6.52
C PRO A 120 -14.58 -3.08 7.37
N LEU A 121 -14.69 -2.30 8.45
CA LEU A 121 -15.90 -2.28 9.28
C LEU A 121 -17.12 -1.85 8.46
N ALA A 122 -16.98 -0.81 7.63
CA ALA A 122 -18.07 -0.37 6.76
C ALA A 122 -18.51 -1.47 5.77
N PHE A 123 -17.57 -2.25 5.23
CA PHE A 123 -17.90 -3.37 4.34
C PHE A 123 -18.57 -4.53 5.07
N LEU A 124 -18.11 -4.87 6.27
CA LEU A 124 -18.71 -5.94 7.09
C LEU A 124 -20.15 -5.58 7.51
N LEU A 125 -20.41 -4.32 7.85
CA LEU A 125 -21.75 -3.84 8.19
C LEU A 125 -22.72 -3.89 6.99
N ASN A 126 -22.21 -3.75 5.77
CA ASN A 126 -22.99 -3.86 4.53
C ASN A 126 -22.93 -5.27 3.90
N GLY A 127 -22.47 -6.28 4.66
CA GLY A 127 -22.30 -7.64 4.15
C GLY A 127 -23.63 -8.34 3.79
N GLN A 128 -23.58 -9.19 2.76
CA GLN A 128 -24.65 -10.09 2.33
C GLN A 128 -24.68 -11.34 3.23
N TRP A 129 -25.21 -11.17 4.44
CA TRP A 129 -25.29 -12.25 5.45
C TRP A 129 -26.30 -13.35 5.14
N ASN A 130 -27.08 -13.19 4.05
CA ASN A 130 -27.93 -14.24 3.48
C ASN A 130 -27.15 -15.43 2.89
N ARG A 131 -25.84 -15.25 2.63
CA ARG A 131 -24.91 -16.32 2.18
C ARG A 131 -23.81 -16.53 3.23
N PRO A 132 -24.14 -17.13 4.39
CA PRO A 132 -23.28 -17.09 5.58
C PRO A 132 -21.91 -17.74 5.37
N VAL A 133 -21.82 -18.80 4.56
CA VAL A 133 -20.55 -19.48 4.27
C VAL A 133 -19.61 -18.58 3.46
N ALA A 134 -20.12 -17.95 2.39
CA ALA A 134 -19.34 -17.04 1.56
C ALA A 134 -18.94 -15.78 2.34
N ALA A 135 -19.88 -15.20 3.08
CA ALA A 135 -19.63 -14.03 3.93
C ALA A 135 -18.59 -14.32 5.03
N ALA A 136 -18.64 -15.49 5.67
CA ALA A 136 -17.65 -15.90 6.66
C ALA A 136 -16.25 -16.07 6.04
N ALA A 137 -16.13 -16.78 4.92
CA ALA A 137 -14.86 -16.93 4.20
C ALA A 137 -14.30 -15.57 3.77
N GLY A 138 -15.17 -14.71 3.23
CA GLY A 138 -14.79 -13.35 2.83
C GLY A 138 -14.33 -12.49 4.00
N THR A 139 -15.02 -12.59 5.15
CA THR A 139 -14.64 -11.90 6.39
C THR A 139 -13.25 -12.31 6.85
N VAL A 140 -12.95 -13.61 6.85
CA VAL A 140 -11.61 -14.12 7.24
C VAL A 140 -10.53 -13.57 6.31
N LEU A 141 -10.77 -13.58 5.00
CA LEU A 141 -9.83 -13.04 4.02
C LEU A 141 -9.63 -11.53 4.19
N LEU A 142 -10.71 -10.77 4.33
CA LEU A 142 -10.69 -9.32 4.48
C LEU A 142 -9.98 -8.91 5.77
N VAL A 143 -10.39 -9.47 6.91
CA VAL A 143 -9.79 -9.17 8.23
C VAL A 143 -8.34 -9.64 8.28
N GLY A 144 -8.02 -10.81 7.73
CA GLY A 144 -6.65 -11.31 7.63
C GLY A 144 -5.75 -10.40 6.81
N ALA A 145 -6.19 -9.97 5.63
CA ALA A 145 -5.44 -9.06 4.76
C ALA A 145 -5.22 -7.70 5.43
N VAL A 146 -6.27 -7.12 6.01
CA VAL A 146 -6.21 -5.84 6.74
C VAL A 146 -5.27 -5.93 7.94
N SER A 147 -5.34 -7.02 8.70
CA SER A 147 -4.51 -7.22 9.89
C SER A 147 -3.04 -7.36 9.50
N ALA A 148 -2.74 -8.17 8.49
CA ALA A 148 -1.39 -8.34 7.95
C ALA A 148 -0.82 -7.01 7.45
N TRP A 149 -1.63 -6.26 6.68
CA TRP A 149 -1.26 -4.94 6.18
C TRP A 149 -1.03 -3.94 7.31
N THR A 150 -1.90 -3.92 8.33
CA THR A 150 -1.80 -3.01 9.48
C THR A 150 -0.54 -3.31 10.30
N LEU A 151 -0.21 -4.59 10.51
CA LEU A 151 1.01 -5.01 11.18
C LEU A 151 2.26 -4.61 10.38
N TRP A 152 2.23 -4.81 9.06
CA TRP A 152 3.30 -4.36 8.17
C TRP A 152 3.48 -2.84 8.24
N TRP A 153 2.40 -2.07 8.13
CA TRP A 153 2.44 -0.60 8.21
C TRP A 153 2.95 -0.11 9.56
N ARG A 154 2.51 -0.72 10.67
CA ARG A 154 3.00 -0.40 12.01
C ARG A 154 4.51 -0.63 12.14
N ARG A 155 5.03 -1.72 11.57
CA ARG A 155 6.48 -1.98 11.55
C ARG A 155 7.23 -0.90 10.76
N GLN A 156 6.72 -0.50 9.60
CA GLN A 156 7.30 0.58 8.80
C GLN A 156 7.28 1.92 9.55
N LEU A 157 6.17 2.23 10.24
CA LEU A 157 6.04 3.44 11.05
C LEU A 157 7.05 3.48 12.20
N LEU A 158 7.23 2.36 12.91
CA LEU A 158 8.21 2.26 13.99
C LEU A 158 9.65 2.37 13.47
N ALA A 159 9.96 1.71 12.34
CA ALA A 159 11.26 1.81 11.68
C ALA A 159 11.57 3.24 11.25
N ALA A 160 10.60 3.93 10.65
CA ALA A 160 10.71 5.33 10.25
C ALA A 160 10.93 6.26 11.45
N ARG A 161 10.18 6.08 12.54
CA ARG A 161 10.38 6.87 13.77
C ARG A 161 11.76 6.64 14.38
N ARG A 162 12.20 5.38 14.44
CA ARG A 162 13.54 5.02 14.92
C ARG A 162 14.62 5.68 14.07
N TRP A 163 14.47 5.64 12.75
CA TRP A 163 15.39 6.28 11.80
C TRP A 163 15.49 7.80 12.03
N LEU A 164 14.38 8.48 12.28
CA LEU A 164 14.37 9.92 12.52
C LEU A 164 14.93 10.32 13.89
N ALA A 165 14.77 9.46 14.89
CA ALA A 165 15.30 9.70 16.23
C ALA A 165 16.81 9.50 16.31
N ASP A 166 17.34 8.49 15.60
CA ASP A 166 18.75 8.13 15.60
C ASP A 166 19.19 7.75 14.17
N PRO A 167 19.48 8.72 13.30
CA PRO A 167 19.83 8.43 11.93
C PRO A 167 21.23 7.79 11.83
N PRO A 168 21.39 6.59 11.22
CA PRO A 168 22.70 5.97 11.08
C PRO A 168 23.58 6.75 10.09
N GLY A 169 24.89 6.71 10.32
CA GLY A 169 25.90 7.41 9.53
C GLY A 169 26.37 8.73 10.18
N PRO A 170 27.09 9.59 9.45
CA PRO A 170 27.58 10.85 9.99
C PRO A 170 26.41 11.80 10.33
N ALA A 171 26.64 12.68 11.30
CA ALA A 171 25.73 13.76 11.63
C ALA A 171 25.41 14.57 10.36
N ARG A 172 24.13 14.87 10.15
CA ARG A 172 23.63 15.54 8.96
C ARG A 172 22.51 16.50 9.32
N GLU A 173 22.44 17.60 8.58
CA GLU A 173 21.37 18.57 8.75
C GLU A 173 20.03 17.98 8.32
N ALA A 174 18.97 18.32 9.08
CA ALA A 174 17.62 17.94 8.71
C ALA A 174 17.20 18.72 7.46
N LEU A 175 16.98 18.00 6.36
CA LEU A 175 16.41 18.57 5.14
C LEU A 175 15.04 19.21 5.44
N PRO A 176 14.66 20.32 4.82
CA PRO A 176 13.32 20.88 4.98
C PRO A 176 12.24 19.94 4.43
N PRO A 177 11.01 19.98 4.96
CA PRO A 177 9.91 19.16 4.45
C PRO A 177 9.45 19.68 3.09
N THR A 178 9.23 18.75 2.16
CA THR A 178 8.73 19.08 0.81
C THR A 178 7.28 19.56 0.85
N THR A 179 6.84 20.28 -0.18
CA THR A 179 5.44 20.75 -0.29
C THR A 179 4.45 19.57 -0.21
N ALA A 180 4.76 18.47 -0.90
CA ALA A 180 3.94 17.25 -0.87
C ALA A 180 3.86 16.63 0.53
N GLU A 181 4.98 16.57 1.26
CA GLU A 181 4.99 16.09 2.66
C GLU A 181 4.02 16.93 3.51
N ARG A 182 4.09 18.26 3.44
CA ARG A 182 3.22 19.15 4.24
C ARG A 182 1.72 18.90 4.04
N TRP A 183 1.31 18.57 2.81
CA TRP A 183 -0.10 18.31 2.50
C TRP A 183 -0.55 16.91 2.93
N LEU A 184 0.32 15.89 2.81
CA LEU A 184 -0.02 14.49 3.02
C LEU A 184 0.18 14.01 4.47
N THR A 185 1.10 14.62 5.22
CA THR A 185 1.45 14.19 6.60
C THR A 185 0.66 14.90 7.71
N GLY A 186 -0.26 15.80 7.36
CA GLY A 186 -1.05 16.58 8.31
C GLY A 186 -2.52 16.18 8.37
N ARG A 187 -3.31 16.90 9.19
CA ARG A 187 -4.78 16.78 9.26
C ARG A 187 -5.50 16.98 7.91
N ARG A 188 -4.82 17.59 6.94
CA ARG A 188 -5.33 17.83 5.58
C ARG A 188 -5.23 16.61 4.66
N GLY A 189 -4.35 15.66 4.95
CA GLY A 189 -4.15 14.46 4.14
C GLY A 189 -5.44 13.64 3.96
N PRO A 190 -6.16 13.30 5.04
CA PRO A 190 -7.46 12.64 4.94
C PRO A 190 -8.48 13.40 4.11
N ALA A 191 -8.57 14.73 4.28
CA ALA A 191 -9.52 15.57 3.54
C ALA A 191 -9.21 15.61 2.04
N ILE A 192 -7.93 15.69 1.66
CA ILE A 192 -7.50 15.66 0.25
C ILE A 192 -7.85 14.32 -0.38
N ILE A 193 -7.62 13.21 0.33
CA ILE A 193 -7.86 11.88 -0.20
C ILE A 193 -9.34 11.57 -0.25
N ALA A 194 -10.11 11.97 0.77
CA ALA A 194 -11.57 11.91 0.72
C ALA A 194 -12.12 12.74 -0.45
N GLY A 195 -11.63 13.98 -0.63
CA GLY A 195 -12.01 14.83 -1.76
C GLY A 195 -11.66 14.22 -3.11
N SER A 196 -10.48 13.61 -3.23
CA SER A 196 -10.02 12.96 -4.46
C SER A 196 -10.82 11.68 -4.77
N ALA A 197 -11.14 10.88 -3.75
CA ALA A 197 -11.99 9.69 -3.88
C ALA A 197 -13.42 10.06 -4.29
N LEU A 198 -13.98 11.13 -3.72
CA LEU A 198 -15.29 11.66 -4.11
C LEU A 198 -15.28 12.17 -5.56
N ALA A 199 -14.25 12.92 -5.96
CA ALA A 199 -14.10 13.40 -7.33
C ALA A 199 -13.96 12.26 -8.33
N LEU A 200 -13.16 11.24 -8.01
CA LEU A 200 -13.00 10.05 -8.85
C LEU A 200 -14.31 9.26 -8.95
N GLY A 201 -15.00 9.07 -7.82
CA GLY A 201 -16.32 8.42 -7.79
C GLY A 201 -17.34 9.16 -8.66
N LEU A 202 -17.36 10.50 -8.60
CA LEU A 202 -18.21 11.33 -9.45
C LEU A 202 -17.86 11.18 -10.93
N ILE A 203 -16.57 11.21 -11.28
CA ILE A 203 -16.12 11.02 -12.67
C ILE A 203 -16.56 9.65 -13.19
N ILE A 204 -16.34 8.59 -12.42
CA ILE A 204 -16.72 7.24 -12.85
C ILE A 204 -18.23 7.11 -12.98
N TRP A 205 -19.00 7.68 -12.04
CA TRP A 205 -20.46 7.72 -12.13
C TRP A 205 -20.94 8.47 -13.37
N LEU A 206 -20.37 9.63 -13.69
CA LEU A 206 -20.69 10.39 -14.90
C LEU A 206 -20.40 9.59 -16.18
N VAL A 207 -19.26 8.89 -16.22
CA VAL A 207 -18.90 8.03 -17.35
C VAL A 207 -19.88 6.86 -17.49
N ALA A 208 -20.22 6.19 -16.38
CA ALA A 208 -21.18 5.09 -16.39
C ALA A 208 -22.58 5.56 -16.84
N ALA A 209 -23.06 6.67 -16.29
CA ALA A 209 -24.35 7.26 -16.67
C ALA A 209 -24.39 7.69 -18.14
N PHE A 210 -23.26 8.17 -18.68
CA PHE A 210 -23.14 8.51 -20.10
C PHE A 210 -23.19 7.24 -20.98
N VAL A 211 -22.58 6.14 -20.56
CA VAL A 211 -22.57 4.87 -21.30
C VAL A 211 -23.94 4.17 -21.27
N GLU A 212 -24.70 4.28 -20.17
CA GLU A 212 -26.05 3.69 -20.05
C GLU A 212 -27.16 4.54 -20.69
N GLY A 213 -26.87 5.81 -21.00
CA GLY A 213 -27.83 6.77 -21.57
C GLY A 213 -27.86 6.84 -23.11
N PHE A 214 -27.10 5.99 -23.80
CA PHE A 214 -27.07 5.83 -25.27
C PHE A 214 -27.39 4.38 -25.67
#